data_AF-M7WBL6-F1
#
_entry.id   AF-M7WBL6-F1
#
_cell.length_a   1.000
_cell.length_b   1.000
_cell.length_c   1.000
_cell.angle_alpha   90.00
_cell.angle_beta   90.00
_cell.angle_gamma   90.00
#
_symmetry.space_group_name_H-M   'P 1'
#
loop_
_entity.id
_entity.type
_entity.pdbx_description
1 polymer ?
#
loop_
_entity_poly.entity_id
_entity_poly.type
_entity_poly.pdbx_seq_one_letter_code
_entity_poly.pdbx_strand_id
1 'polypeptide(L)'
;VNIDNIHLKLTSKIDKPLLLTFNSKVLSSVVTTLSISPKRYETNFIQTVLTLNHFNLDVLKRYWITCIITEKEHEIGRFILPLTFIITNQYIEKCIVYHNRKRVGECLIHLSKDQKHQAQQLEPQPPFNSLL
;
A
#
# COMPACT_ATOMS: atom_id res chain seq x y z
N VAL A 1 -0.79 -5.33 7.06
CA VAL A 1 -1.26 -5.06 5.67
C VAL A 1 -0.04 -4.77 4.84
N ASN A 2 0.18 -5.52 3.77
CA ASN A 2 1.36 -5.34 2.92
C ASN A 2 0.93 -4.70 1.59
N ILE A 3 1.51 -3.55 1.29
CA ILE A 3 1.30 -2.81 0.04
C ILE A 3 2.54 -3.03 -0.82
N ASP A 4 2.40 -3.72 -1.94
CA ASP A 4 3.51 -4.00 -2.87
C ASP A 4 3.96 -2.74 -3.59
N ASN A 5 2.99 -2.00 -4.15
CA ASN A 5 3.26 -0.84 -4.98
C ASN A 5 2.14 0.19 -4.90
N ILE A 6 2.51 1.46 -4.93
CA ILE A 6 1.60 2.57 -5.16
C ILE A 6 2.12 3.33 -6.36
N HIS A 7 1.43 3.20 -7.49
CA HIS A 7 1.71 3.97 -8.68
C HIS A 7 0.98 5.31 -8.60
N LEU A 8 1.72 6.41 -8.60
CA LEU A 8 1.17 7.77 -8.54
C LEU A 8 1.33 8.45 -9.90
N LYS A 9 0.26 9.07 -10.39
CA LYS A 9 0.26 9.93 -11.58
C LYS A 9 -0.31 11.30 -11.25
N LEU A 10 0.49 12.34 -11.45
CA LEU A 10 0.12 13.74 -11.18
C LEU A 10 -0.13 14.50 -12.48
N THR A 11 -0.91 15.58 -12.41
CA THR A 11 -1.08 16.54 -13.51
C THR A 11 0.08 17.51 -13.61
N SER A 12 0.77 17.77 -12.49
CA SER A 12 1.98 18.59 -12.44
C SER A 12 3.24 17.74 -12.58
N LYS A 13 4.32 18.37 -13.05
CA LYS A 13 5.62 17.71 -13.15
C LYS A 13 6.13 17.32 -11.77
N ILE A 14 6.80 16.17 -11.68
CA ILE A 14 7.57 15.74 -10.50
C ILE A 14 9.03 16.11 -10.74
N ASP A 15 9.57 17.00 -9.91
CA ASP A 15 10.95 17.47 -10.05
C ASP A 15 11.89 16.83 -9.02
N LYS A 16 11.36 16.41 -7.86
CA LYS A 16 12.12 15.73 -6.81
C LYS A 16 11.43 14.44 -6.35
N PRO A 17 12.16 13.56 -5.63
CA PRO A 17 11.53 12.45 -4.92
C PRO A 17 10.43 12.96 -3.99
N LEU A 18 9.32 12.24 -4.00
CA LEU A 18 8.14 12.52 -3.18
C LEU A 18 8.17 11.66 -1.93
N LEU A 19 7.66 12.18 -0.82
CA LEU A 19 7.41 11.42 0.39
C LEU A 19 5.90 11.15 0.51
N LEU A 20 5.53 9.92 0.80
CA LEU A 20 4.16 9.51 1.06
C LEU A 20 4.01 9.12 2.53
N THR A 21 3.11 9.80 3.23
CA THR A 21 2.83 9.60 4.65
C THR A 21 1.44 9.00 4.85
N PHE A 22 1.36 7.88 5.55
CA PHE A 22 0.12 7.22 5.95
C PHE A 22 -0.22 7.60 7.39
N ASN A 23 -1.38 8.23 7.57
CA ASN A 23 -1.85 8.66 8.88
C ASN A 23 -3.28 8.17 9.12
N SER A 24 -3.46 7.45 10.22
CA SER A 24 -4.77 7.10 10.76
C SER A 24 -4.63 6.67 12.21
N LYS A 25 -5.68 6.90 13.00
CA LYS A 25 -5.76 6.42 14.38
C LYS A 25 -5.82 4.89 14.51
N VAL A 26 -6.13 4.19 13.41
CA VAL A 26 -6.15 2.72 13.37
C VAL A 26 -4.78 2.11 13.07
N LEU A 27 -3.77 2.92 12.76
CA LEU A 27 -2.39 2.48 12.57
C LEU A 27 -1.69 2.49 13.93
N SER A 28 -0.77 1.55 14.15
CA SER A 28 0.08 1.54 15.34
C SER A 28 1.00 2.76 15.40
N SER A 29 1.39 3.28 14.24
CA SER A 29 2.26 4.44 14.07
C SER A 29 2.03 5.07 12.70
N VAL A 30 2.45 6.33 12.55
CA VAL A 30 2.56 6.98 11.24
C VAL A 30 3.64 6.26 10.43
N VAL A 31 3.35 5.96 9.16
CA VAL A 31 4.30 5.30 8.25
C VAL A 31 4.63 6.25 7.11
N THR A 32 5.90 6.31 6.72
CA THR A 32 6.37 7.15 5.61
C THR A 32 7.18 6.33 4.63
N THR A 33 6.99 6.56 3.33
CA THR A 33 7.75 5.91 2.26
C THR A 33 8.18 6.93 1.20
N LEU A 34 9.35 6.71 0.60
CA LEU A 34 9.92 7.59 -0.41
C LEU A 34 9.64 7.04 -1.81
N SER A 35 9.35 7.92 -2.75
CA SER A 35 9.10 7.54 -4.14
C SER A 35 10.39 7.08 -4.83
N ILE A 36 10.28 6.06 -5.67
CA ILE A 36 11.36 5.55 -6.51
C ILE A 36 11.18 5.96 -7.97
N SER A 37 12.30 6.19 -8.65
CA SER A 37 12.37 6.41 -10.10
C SER A 37 11.34 7.42 -10.63
N PRO A 38 11.32 8.67 -10.12
CA PRO A 38 10.38 9.69 -10.58
C PRO A 38 10.59 9.96 -12.08
N LYS A 39 9.53 9.76 -12.85
CA LYS A 39 9.42 10.23 -14.23
C LYS A 39 8.66 11.56 -14.22
N ARG A 40 8.54 12.17 -15.41
CA ARG A 40 8.01 13.54 -15.56
C ARG A 40 6.68 13.77 -14.83
N TYR A 41 5.74 12.82 -14.85
CA TYR A 41 4.41 12.98 -14.24
C TYR A 41 3.98 11.76 -13.40
N GLU A 42 4.87 10.79 -13.23
CA GLU A 42 4.54 9.53 -12.57
C GLU A 42 5.70 9.06 -11.71
N THR A 43 5.40 8.38 -10.62
CA THR A 43 6.37 7.77 -9.73
C THR A 43 5.76 6.57 -9.03
N ASN A 44 6.58 5.75 -8.38
CA ASN A 44 6.10 4.61 -7.61
C ASN A 44 6.57 4.71 -6.17
N PHE A 45 5.79 4.18 -5.24
CA PHE A 45 6.22 3.90 -3.87
C PHE A 45 6.14 2.39 -3.70
N ILE A 46 7.27 1.77 -3.34
CA ILE A 46 7.35 0.32 -3.22
C ILE A 46 7.30 -0.12 -1.76
N GLN A 47 6.76 -1.32 -1.56
CA GLN A 47 6.81 -2.14 -0.34
C GLN A 47 6.63 -1.35 0.96
N THR A 48 5.37 -1.18 1.37
CA THR A 48 5.03 -0.54 2.65
C THR A 48 4.19 -1.49 3.50
N VAL A 49 4.65 -1.74 4.73
CA VAL A 49 3.92 -2.53 5.72
C VAL A 49 3.18 -1.59 6.67
N LEU A 50 1.86 -1.71 6.70
CA LEU A 50 1.00 -0.99 7.64
C LEU A 50 0.52 -1.94 8.74
N THR A 51 0.80 -1.57 9.99
CA THR A 51 0.39 -2.33 11.18
C THR A 51 -0.84 -1.67 11.79
N LEU A 52 -1.92 -2.44 11.93
CA LEU A 52 -3.18 -1.96 12.52
C LEU A 52 -3.16 -2.21 14.04
N ASN A 53 -3.71 -1.28 14.83
CA ASN A 53 -3.84 -1.40 16.29
C ASN A 53 -5.19 -2.01 16.74
N HIS A 54 -6.12 -2.22 15.81
CA HIS A 54 -7.43 -2.81 16.07
C HIS A 54 -7.67 -4.00 15.14
N PHE A 55 -8.25 -5.08 15.68
CA PHE A 55 -8.53 -6.33 14.93
C PHE A 55 -10.03 -6.56 14.66
N ASN A 56 -10.92 -5.72 15.20
CA ASN A 56 -12.36 -5.84 14.96
C ASN A 56 -12.71 -5.33 13.55
N LEU A 57 -13.07 -6.23 12.64
CA LEU A 57 -13.37 -5.93 11.24
C LEU A 57 -14.53 -4.94 11.06
N ASP A 58 -15.59 -5.03 11.88
CA ASP A 58 -16.76 -4.14 11.74
C ASP A 58 -16.44 -2.70 12.14
N VAL A 59 -15.50 -2.55 13.07
CA VAL A 59 -14.94 -1.26 13.45
C VAL A 59 -14.05 -0.72 12.32
N LEU A 60 -13.16 -1.55 11.77
CA LEU A 60 -12.24 -1.16 10.69
C LEU A 60 -12.96 -0.70 9.41
N LYS A 61 -14.12 -1.28 9.06
CA LYS A 61 -14.93 -0.88 7.89
C LYS A 61 -15.32 0.59 7.88
N ARG A 62 -15.38 1.25 9.05
CA ARG A 62 -15.80 2.65 9.20
C ARG A 62 -14.62 3.64 9.14
N TYR A 63 -13.40 3.14 8.98
CA TYR A 63 -12.19 3.93 9.02
C TYR A 63 -11.46 3.95 7.68
N TRP A 64 -10.59 4.94 7.57
CA TRP A 64 -9.75 5.16 6.40
C TRP A 64 -8.36 5.62 6.84
N ILE A 65 -7.42 5.53 5.91
CA ILE A 65 -6.08 6.07 6.05
C ILE A 65 -5.97 7.31 5.18
N THR A 66 -5.50 8.40 5.78
CA THR A 66 -5.17 9.62 5.04
C THR A 66 -3.75 9.50 4.55
N CYS A 67 -3.58 9.54 3.23
CA CYS A 67 -2.29 9.44 2.57
C CYS A 67 -1.90 10.83 2.06
N ILE A 68 -0.79 11.37 2.56
CA ILE A 68 -0.32 12.73 2.25
C ILE A 68 0.98 12.61 1.44
N ILE A 69 1.03 13.30 0.30
CA ILE A 69 2.17 13.35 -0.62
C ILE A 69 2.84 14.70 -0.44
N THR A 70 4.14 14.69 -0.13
CA THR A 70 4.94 15.90 0.04
C THR A 70 6.16 15.92 -0.89
N GLU A 71 6.52 17.12 -1.35
CA GLU A 71 7.79 17.41 -2.04
C GLU A 71 8.53 18.49 -1.25
N LYS A 72 9.75 18.20 -0.74
CA LYS A 72 10.54 19.13 0.09
C LYS A 72 9.67 19.87 1.13
N GLU A 73 9.00 19.10 1.99
CA GLU A 73 8.14 19.59 3.09
C GLU A 73 6.80 20.21 2.68
N HIS A 74 6.56 20.45 1.39
CA HIS A 74 5.29 21.01 0.92
C HIS A 74 4.34 19.89 0.53
N GLU A 75 3.11 19.94 1.04
CA GLU A 75 2.06 19.07 0.55
C GLU A 75 1.73 19.42 -0.90
N ILE A 76 1.75 18.40 -1.77
CA ILE A 76 1.37 18.54 -3.18
C ILE A 76 0.11 17.76 -3.53
N GLY A 77 -0.35 16.91 -2.62
CA GLY A 77 -1.58 16.16 -2.77
C GLY A 77 -1.85 15.23 -1.60
N ARG A 78 -3.11 14.82 -1.47
CA ARG A 78 -3.55 13.79 -0.53
C ARG A 78 -4.63 12.93 -1.15
N PHE A 79 -4.74 11.70 -0.70
CA PHE A 79 -5.83 10.80 -1.05
C PHE A 79 -6.26 10.00 0.18
N ILE A 80 -7.44 9.39 0.09
CA ILE A 80 -7.99 8.56 1.15
C ILE A 80 -7.91 7.11 0.68
N LEU A 81 -7.31 6.25 1.51
CA LEU A 81 -7.28 4.82 1.33
C LEU A 81 -8.31 4.18 2.27
N PRO A 82 -9.44 3.68 1.75
CA PRO A 82 -10.44 3.02 2.58
C PRO A 82 -9.86 1.74 3.21
N LEU A 83 -10.10 1.50 4.49
CA LEU A 83 -9.71 0.22 5.10
C LEU A 83 -10.56 -0.95 4.57
N THR A 84 -11.76 -0.67 4.06
CA THR A 84 -12.61 -1.67 3.41
C THR A 84 -11.89 -2.37 2.26
N PHE A 85 -11.15 -1.62 1.44
CA PHE A 85 -10.32 -2.16 0.37
C PHE A 85 -9.26 -3.13 0.92
N ILE A 86 -8.59 -2.73 2.00
CA ILE A 86 -7.55 -3.51 2.67
C ILE A 86 -8.09 -4.82 3.26
N ILE A 87 -9.23 -4.78 3.95
CA ILE A 87 -9.79 -5.96 4.63
C ILE A 87 -10.52 -6.92 3.68
N THR A 88 -10.96 -6.45 2.51
CA THR A 88 -11.70 -7.28 1.53
C THR A 88 -10.77 -8.02 0.57
N ASN A 89 -9.45 -7.94 0.74
CA ASN A 89 -8.44 -8.52 -0.15
C ASN A 89 -8.64 -8.13 -1.62
N GLN A 90 -9.19 -6.95 -1.88
CA GLN A 90 -9.14 -6.37 -3.22
C GLN A 90 -7.68 -6.06 -3.55
N TYR A 91 -7.23 -6.48 -4.73
CA TYR A 91 -5.80 -6.43 -5.05
C TYR A 91 -5.34 -5.07 -5.58
N ILE A 92 -6.25 -4.30 -6.16
CA ILE A 92 -5.97 -3.01 -6.79
C ILE A 92 -7.06 -2.01 -6.42
N GLU A 93 -6.67 -0.87 -5.84
CA GLU A 93 -7.56 0.27 -5.61
C GLU A 93 -7.10 1.47 -6.41
N LYS A 94 -8.04 2.17 -7.02
CA LYS A 94 -7.79 3.48 -7.62
C LYS A 94 -8.27 4.59 -6.70
N CYS A 95 -7.36 5.42 -6.20
CA CYS A 95 -7.72 6.61 -5.44
C CYS A 95 -7.44 7.90 -6.24
N ILE A 96 -8.26 8.92 -6.03
CA ILE A 96 -8.07 10.24 -6.63
C ILE A 96 -7.26 11.11 -5.67
N VAL A 97 -6.27 11.83 -6.22
CA VAL A 97 -5.41 12.72 -5.44
C VAL A 97 -5.94 14.15 -5.54
N TYR A 98 -6.09 14.79 -4.39
CA TYR A 98 -6.57 16.17 -4.26
C TYR A 98 -5.53 17.05 -3.57
N HIS A 99 -5.44 18.31 -4.00
CA HIS A 99 -4.72 19.37 -3.30
C HIS A 99 -5.57 20.64 -3.37
N ASN A 100 -5.77 21.31 -2.23
CA ASN A 100 -6.62 22.51 -2.14
C ASN A 100 -7.99 22.35 -2.82
N ARG A 101 -8.66 21.22 -2.55
CA ARG A 101 -9.98 20.83 -3.12
C ARG A 101 -10.02 20.65 -4.64
N LYS A 102 -8.87 20.65 -5.32
CA LYS A 102 -8.76 20.38 -6.76
C LYS A 102 -8.15 19.01 -6.98
N ARG A 103 -8.65 18.28 -8.00
CA ARG A 103 -8.03 17.03 -8.45
C ARG A 103 -6.67 17.36 -9.07
N VAL A 104 -5.62 16.72 -8.59
CA VAL A 104 -4.24 16.90 -9.06
C VAL A 104 -3.60 15.60 -9.55
N GLY A 105 -4.31 14.47 -9.46
CA GLY A 105 -3.80 13.20 -9.93
C GLY A 105 -4.66 12.02 -9.53
N GLU A 106 -4.06 10.84 -9.64
CA GLU A 106 -4.63 9.57 -9.22
C GLU A 106 -3.51 8.62 -8.80
N CYS A 107 -3.84 7.65 -7.96
CA CYS A 107 -2.94 6.57 -7.61
C CYS A 107 -3.61 5.20 -7.76
N LEU A 108 -2.81 4.20 -8.14
CA LEU A 108 -3.17 2.79 -8.16
C LEU A 108 -2.38 2.07 -7.07
N ILE A 109 -3.09 1.48 -6.12
CA ILE A 109 -2.53 0.85 -4.93
C ILE A 109 -2.65 -0.66 -5.12
N HIS A 110 -1.52 -1.36 -5.13
CA HIS A 110 -1.43 -2.81 -5.24
C HIS A 110 -1.12 -3.41 -3.87
N LEU A 111 -2.01 -4.25 -3.37
CA LEU A 111 -1.76 -5.03 -2.16
C LEU A 111 -1.01 -6.31 -2.50
N SER A 112 -0.13 -6.73 -1.60
CA SER A 112 0.53 -8.03 -1.72
C SER A 112 -0.51 -9.13 -1.70
N LYS A 113 -0.36 -10.10 -2.61
CA LYS A 113 -1.06 -11.38 -2.45
C LYS A 113 -0.43 -12.07 -1.25
N ASP A 114 -1.12 -12.09 -0.12
CA ASP A 114 -0.79 -13.05 0.94
C ASP A 114 -0.84 -14.45 0.30
N GLN A 115 0.32 -15.08 0.10
CA GLN A 115 0.41 -16.48 -0.26
C GLN A 115 -0.08 -17.30 0.94
N LYS A 116 -1.40 -17.43 1.10
CA LYS A 116 -1.96 -18.43 2.00
C LYS A 116 -1.77 -19.82 1.37
N HIS A 117 -0.69 -20.48 1.80
CA HIS A 117 -0.47 -21.94 1.80
C HIS A 117 -0.37 -22.65 0.44
N GLN A 118 0.87 -22.96 0.03
CA GLN A 118 1.21 -24.35 -0.29
C GLN A 118 2.03 -24.92 0.87
N ALA A 119 1.34 -25.16 1.98
CA ALA A 119 1.67 -26.25 2.89
C ALA A 119 0.79 -27.44 2.50
N GLN A 120 1.07 -28.05 1.35
CA GLN A 120 0.55 -29.38 0.99
C GLN A 120 1.65 -30.15 0.27
N GLN A 121 1.95 -31.33 0.83
CA GLN A 121 2.76 -32.42 0.29
C GLN A 121 4.30 -32.29 0.39
N LEU A 122 4.83 -32.38 1.61
CA LEU A 122 5.92 -33.34 1.83
C LEU A 122 5.24 -34.68 2.12
N GLU A 123 5.09 -35.53 1.09
CA GLU A 123 4.81 -36.94 1.32
C GLU A 123 5.96 -37.52 2.16
N PRO A 124 5.68 -38.37 3.17
CA PRO A 124 6.74 -39.11 3.83
C PRO A 124 7.41 -40.00 2.77
N GLN A 125 8.70 -39.79 2.53
CA GLN A 125 9.49 -40.72 1.72
C GLN A 125 9.33 -42.13 2.32
N PRO A 126 9.00 -43.15 1.51
CA PRO A 126 9.05 -44.52 2.00
C PRO A 126 10.49 -44.85 2.43
N PRO A 127 10.68 -45.67 3.48
CA PRO A 127 12.00 -46.02 3.93
C PRO A 127 12.77 -46.70 2.78
N PHE A 128 14.00 -46.25 2.59
CA PHE A 128 15.02 -46.86 1.75
C PHE A 128 14.99 -48.39 1.92
N ASN A 129 14.48 -49.12 0.92
CA ASN A 129 14.89 -50.51 0.74
C ASN A 129 16.29 -50.49 0.14
N SER A 130 17.28 -50.48 1.02
CA SER A 130 18.63 -50.89 0.69
C SER A 130 18.60 -52.38 0.40
N LEU A 131 18.70 -52.76 -0.88
CA LEU A 131 19.00 -54.12 -1.28
C LEU A 131 20.29 -54.10 -2.10
N LEU A 132 21.31 -54.65 -1.44
CA LEU A 132 22.42 -55.46 -1.94
C LEU A 132 22.35 -55.87 -3.42
#